data_AF-A0A2R7RBI3-F1
#
_entry.id   AF-A0A2R7RBI3-F1
#
_cell.length_a   1.000
_cell.length_b   1.000
_cell.length_c   1.000
_cell.angle_alpha   90.00
_cell.angle_beta   90.00
_cell.angle_gamma   90.00
#
_symmetry.space_group_name_H-M   'P 1'
#
loop_
_entity.id
_entity.type
_entity.pdbx_description
1 polymer ?
#
loop_
_entity_poly.entity_id
_entity_poly.type
_entity_poly.pdbx_seq_one_letter_code
_entity_poly.pdbx_strand_id
1 'polypeptide(L)'
;MRIHRLKISAFGPFAGTEEIDFDRLSAHGLFLLNGPTGAGKTSVLDAVCFALYGSVPGARQEGKRLRSDHAEPALEPAVTCEFSAQGRHFEVTRSPSWEKPSARGKNGFTTQQAKTLLRERIGGAWTEKSGRNDEAGAEITALLGMDREQFTRVVMLPQGDFAAFLRSKATDRLELLQKLFGTQRFEALEQELSALSQAARNDVSRLNAELELLSARAEADASPLALGDSGVDGQADPAGRIAWLQAEAERNTAELSSAAVAAAAARTLATGRFETEVARRERRRRLAAAQARKAAAEMAVPTLELQAA
;
A
#
# COMPACT_ATOMS: atom_id res chain seq x y z
N MET A 1 -15.73 -9.83 27.95
CA MET A 1 -14.79 -10.30 28.99
C MET A 1 -15.49 -10.20 30.33
N ARG A 2 -15.29 -11.16 31.24
CA ARG A 2 -15.79 -11.14 32.62
C ARG A 2 -14.70 -11.59 33.58
N ILE A 3 -14.56 -10.91 34.71
CA ILE A 3 -13.66 -11.33 35.80
C ILE A 3 -14.47 -12.14 36.80
N HIS A 4 -13.96 -13.30 37.19
CA HIS A 4 -14.61 -14.24 38.11
C HIS A 4 -14.03 -14.14 39.51
N ARG A 5 -12.70 -14.10 39.62
CA ARG A 5 -12.00 -14.12 40.90
C ARG A 5 -10.69 -13.36 40.82
N LEU A 6 -10.32 -12.70 41.92
CA LEU A 6 -9.04 -12.03 42.07
C LEU A 6 -8.44 -12.35 43.43
N LYS A 7 -7.20 -12.83 43.43
CA LYS A 7 -6.41 -13.09 44.62
C LYS A 7 -5.20 -12.17 44.62
N ILE A 8 -5.01 -11.40 45.68
CA ILE A 8 -3.97 -10.39 45.84
C ILE A 8 -3.13 -10.77 47.06
N SER A 9 -1.84 -11.00 46.89
CA SER A 9 -0.91 -11.31 47.97
C SER A 9 0.23 -10.30 47.99
N ALA A 10 0.52 -9.72 49.16
CA ALA A 10 1.67 -8.83 49.38
C ALA A 10 1.85 -7.74 48.31
N PHE A 11 0.75 -7.13 47.83
CA PHE A 11 0.73 -6.21 46.69
C PHE A 11 0.07 -4.88 47.05
N GLY A 12 0.76 -3.77 46.78
CA GLY A 12 0.29 -2.43 47.14
C GLY A 12 0.00 -2.28 48.65
N PRO A 13 -1.21 -1.87 49.07
CA PRO A 13 -1.57 -1.73 50.48
C PRO A 13 -1.93 -3.07 51.15
N PHE A 14 -2.05 -4.16 50.39
CA PHE A 14 -2.43 -5.47 50.93
C PHE A 14 -1.18 -6.22 51.40
N ALA A 15 -0.97 -6.24 52.72
CA ALA A 15 0.17 -6.93 53.34
C ALA A 15 0.01 -8.46 53.31
N GLY A 16 -1.22 -8.95 53.46
CA GLY A 16 -1.58 -10.37 53.47
C GLY A 16 -2.07 -10.87 52.12
N THR A 17 -2.90 -11.92 52.16
CA THR A 17 -3.60 -12.46 51.00
C THR A 17 -5.09 -12.15 51.10
N GLU A 18 -5.61 -11.41 50.12
CA GLU A 18 -7.02 -11.08 49.99
C GLU A 18 -7.59 -11.78 48.75
N GLU A 19 -8.82 -12.29 48.85
CA GLU A 19 -9.52 -12.94 47.75
C GLU A 19 -10.90 -12.32 47.54
N ILE A 20 -11.19 -11.99 46.28
CA ILE A 20 -12.45 -11.37 45.85
C ILE A 20 -13.12 -12.30 44.85
N ASP A 21 -14.30 -12.77 45.21
CA ASP A 21 -15.17 -13.56 44.34
C ASP A 21 -16.17 -12.61 43.63
N PHE A 22 -15.87 -12.25 42.39
CA PHE A 22 -16.71 -11.36 41.60
C PHE A 22 -17.98 -12.02 41.13
N ASP A 23 -18.02 -13.34 40.97
CA ASP A 23 -19.26 -14.04 40.61
C ASP A 23 -20.29 -13.94 41.75
N ARG A 24 -19.84 -14.09 43.00
CA ARG A 24 -20.70 -13.85 44.17
C ARG A 24 -21.17 -12.41 44.28
N LEU A 25 -20.28 -11.44 44.04
CA LEU A 25 -20.61 -10.01 44.14
C LEU A 25 -21.52 -9.52 42.99
N SER A 26 -21.33 -10.05 41.79
CA SER A 26 -22.07 -9.65 40.58
C SER A 26 -23.37 -10.43 40.36
N ALA A 27 -23.76 -11.31 41.30
CA ALA A 27 -25.04 -12.03 41.22
C ALA A 27 -26.26 -11.09 41.04
N HIS A 28 -26.15 -9.84 41.50
CA HIS A 28 -27.18 -8.80 41.37
C HIS A 28 -26.86 -7.74 40.30
N GLY A 29 -25.86 -7.98 39.43
CA GLY A 29 -25.49 -7.11 38.31
C GLY A 29 -24.63 -5.89 38.65
N LEU A 30 -24.75 -5.34 39.86
CA LEU A 30 -23.96 -4.20 40.34
C LEU A 30 -23.43 -4.44 41.75
N PHE A 31 -22.16 -4.08 42.00
CA PHE A 31 -21.57 -4.10 43.33
C PHE A 31 -20.79 -2.80 43.59
N LEU A 32 -20.63 -2.46 44.87
CA LEU A 32 -19.95 -1.24 45.32
C LEU A 32 -18.73 -1.60 46.16
N LEU A 33 -17.55 -1.11 45.75
CA LEU A 33 -16.36 -1.10 46.60
C LEU A 33 -16.37 0.16 47.47
N ASN A 34 -16.83 0.04 48.72
CA ASN A 34 -16.88 1.14 49.68
C ASN A 34 -15.76 1.04 50.74
N GLY A 35 -15.26 2.18 51.19
CA GLY A 35 -14.24 2.29 52.23
C GLY A 35 -13.63 3.69 52.28
N PRO A 36 -12.83 4.04 53.31
CA PRO A 36 -12.16 5.33 53.38
C PRO A 36 -11.11 5.52 52.27
N THR A 37 -10.73 6.76 51.99
CA THR A 37 -9.60 7.06 51.10
C THR A 37 -8.34 6.38 51.64
N GLY A 38 -7.59 5.70 50.78
CA GLY A 38 -6.41 4.92 51.18
C GLY A 38 -6.69 3.46 51.56
N ALA A 39 -7.95 3.01 51.65
CA ALA A 39 -8.30 1.62 51.95
C ALA A 39 -7.98 0.59 50.84
N GLY A 40 -7.25 0.98 49.79
CA GLY A 40 -6.85 0.07 48.72
C GLY A 40 -7.89 -0.19 47.63
N LYS A 41 -9.01 0.56 47.58
CA LYS A 41 -10.03 0.44 46.51
C LYS A 41 -9.41 0.54 45.10
N THR A 42 -8.61 1.57 44.86
CA THR A 42 -7.89 1.75 43.60
C THR A 42 -6.83 0.66 43.40
N SER A 43 -6.27 0.11 44.48
CA SER A 43 -5.27 -0.96 44.40
C SER A 43 -5.86 -2.31 43.98
N VAL A 44 -7.14 -2.58 44.26
CA VAL A 44 -7.86 -3.72 43.67
C VAL A 44 -7.90 -3.60 42.14
N LEU A 45 -8.20 -2.39 41.65
CA LEU A 45 -8.23 -2.11 40.21
C LEU A 45 -6.82 -2.21 39.61
N ASP A 46 -5.80 -1.65 40.29
CA ASP A 46 -4.40 -1.77 39.87
C ASP A 46 -3.96 -3.25 39.82
N ALA A 47 -4.42 -4.09 40.75
CA ALA A 47 -4.12 -5.53 40.76
C ALA A 47 -4.73 -6.24 39.54
N VAL A 48 -5.97 -5.93 39.15
CA VAL A 48 -6.58 -6.45 37.92
C VAL A 48 -5.74 -6.06 36.69
N CYS A 49 -5.37 -4.79 36.56
CA CYS A 49 -4.52 -4.35 35.45
C CYS A 49 -3.17 -5.05 35.45
N PHE A 50 -2.54 -5.17 36.62
CA PHE A 50 -1.26 -5.86 36.76
C PHE A 50 -1.37 -7.32 36.35
N ALA A 51 -2.42 -8.04 36.77
CA ALA A 51 -2.61 -9.44 36.42
C ALA A 51 -2.78 -9.65 34.90
N LEU A 52 -3.53 -8.78 34.23
CA LEU A 52 -3.78 -8.90 32.79
C LEU A 52 -2.57 -8.43 31.95
N TYR A 53 -2.05 -7.24 32.25
CA TYR A 53 -1.09 -6.52 31.40
C TYR A 53 0.33 -6.43 31.98
N GLY A 54 0.60 -7.05 33.12
CA GLY A 54 1.91 -7.03 33.79
C GLY A 54 2.32 -5.68 34.34
N SER A 55 1.42 -4.68 34.32
CA SER A 55 1.74 -3.31 34.67
C SER A 55 0.51 -2.54 35.16
N VAL A 56 0.71 -1.49 35.96
CA VAL A 56 -0.37 -0.72 36.62
C VAL A 56 -0.63 0.62 35.90
N PRO A 57 -1.83 1.21 36.00
CA PRO A 57 -2.15 2.46 35.30
C PRO A 57 -1.48 3.72 35.90
N GLY A 58 -1.09 4.66 35.04
CA GLY A 58 -0.64 6.03 35.39
C GLY A 58 0.83 6.14 35.85
N ALA A 59 1.20 7.32 36.38
CA ALA A 59 2.54 7.67 36.91
C ALA A 59 3.00 6.80 38.12
N ARG A 60 2.23 5.75 38.46
CA ARG A 60 2.54 4.79 39.53
C ARG A 60 3.55 3.74 39.10
N GLN A 61 3.87 3.64 37.80
CA GLN A 61 4.92 2.76 37.29
C GLN A 61 6.34 3.26 37.58
N GLU A 62 6.57 4.57 37.62
CA GLU A 62 7.91 5.15 37.57
C GLU A 62 8.65 5.19 38.93
N GLY A 63 8.09 4.60 40.00
CA GLY A 63 8.79 4.64 41.29
C GLY A 63 8.22 3.87 42.46
N LYS A 64 7.16 3.06 42.28
CA LYS A 64 6.62 2.24 43.38
C LYS A 64 7.01 0.78 43.25
N ARG A 65 7.58 0.24 44.32
CA ARG A 65 7.66 -1.20 44.54
C ARG A 65 6.23 -1.73 44.56
N LEU A 66 5.92 -2.65 43.64
CA LEU A 66 4.60 -3.29 43.56
C LEU A 66 4.32 -4.18 44.78
N ARG A 67 5.40 -4.70 45.41
CA ARG A 67 5.35 -5.41 46.68
C ARG A 67 4.95 -4.46 47.82
N SER A 68 4.06 -4.91 48.70
CA SER A 68 3.70 -4.17 49.91
C SER A 68 4.89 -4.08 50.88
N ASP A 69 5.17 -2.89 51.39
CA ASP A 69 6.22 -2.68 52.41
C ASP A 69 5.82 -3.28 53.77
N HIS A 70 4.53 -3.50 54.00
CA HIS A 70 4.00 -4.08 55.23
C HIS A 70 3.87 -5.62 55.17
N ALA A 71 4.17 -6.24 54.03
CA ALA A 71 4.11 -7.69 53.88
C ALA A 71 5.26 -8.38 54.61
N GLU A 72 4.97 -9.55 55.18
CA GLU A 72 5.99 -10.40 55.78
C GLU A 72 7.17 -10.61 54.80
N PRO A 73 8.42 -10.55 55.28
CA PRO A 73 9.58 -10.61 54.39
C PRO A 73 9.58 -11.83 53.46
N ALA A 74 9.11 -12.98 53.93
CA ALA A 74 9.10 -14.23 53.16
C ALA A 74 7.87 -14.40 52.24
N LEU A 75 6.83 -13.57 52.38
CA LEU A 75 5.61 -13.68 51.60
C LEU A 75 5.81 -13.16 50.17
N GLU A 76 5.52 -14.00 49.19
CA GLU A 76 5.66 -13.68 47.77
C GLU A 76 4.55 -12.72 47.32
N PRO A 77 4.91 -11.58 46.67
CA PRO A 77 3.93 -10.71 46.03
C PRO A 77 3.38 -11.41 44.79
N ALA A 78 2.06 -11.61 44.75
CA ALA A 78 1.42 -12.27 43.63
C ALA A 78 0.01 -11.75 43.43
N VAL A 79 -0.39 -11.60 42.16
CA VAL A 79 -1.78 -11.34 41.80
C VAL A 79 -2.24 -12.44 40.85
N THR A 80 -3.35 -13.10 41.20
CA THR A 80 -4.00 -14.10 40.36
C THR A 80 -5.38 -13.61 39.95
N CYS A 81 -5.67 -13.60 38.66
CA CYS A 81 -6.94 -13.17 38.09
C CYS A 81 -7.53 -14.29 37.24
N GLU A 82 -8.74 -14.73 37.60
CA GLU A 82 -9.55 -15.68 36.83
C GLU A 82 -10.56 -14.88 36.01
N PHE A 83 -10.57 -15.08 34.69
CA PHE A 83 -11.41 -14.31 33.77
C PHE A 83 -11.82 -15.13 32.54
N SER A 84 -12.98 -14.80 31.97
CA SER A 84 -13.44 -15.36 30.70
C SER A 84 -13.45 -14.31 29.59
N ALA A 85 -13.04 -14.73 28.39
CA ALA A 85 -13.03 -13.92 27.18
C ALA A 85 -13.32 -14.83 25.98
N GLN A 86 -14.14 -14.34 25.04
CA GLN A 86 -14.51 -15.08 23.82
C GLN A 86 -14.98 -16.54 24.08
N GLY A 87 -15.72 -16.76 25.18
CA GLY A 87 -16.22 -18.09 25.56
C GLY A 87 -15.18 -19.04 26.18
N ARG A 88 -13.91 -18.61 26.29
CA ARG A 88 -12.81 -19.35 26.93
C ARG A 88 -12.58 -18.84 28.36
N HIS A 89 -12.05 -19.69 29.22
CA HIS A 89 -11.83 -19.39 30.64
C HIS A 89 -10.36 -19.52 30.99
N PHE A 90 -9.78 -18.46 31.56
CA PHE A 90 -8.37 -18.33 31.86
C PHE A 90 -8.11 -17.95 33.29
N GLU A 91 -6.91 -18.27 33.74
CA GLU A 91 -6.35 -17.77 34.98
C GLU A 91 -4.91 -17.31 34.72
N VAL A 92 -4.60 -16.08 35.14
CA VAL A 92 -3.27 -15.51 35.04
C VAL A 92 -2.75 -15.17 36.42
N THR A 93 -1.58 -15.72 36.77
CA THR A 93 -0.84 -15.38 37.98
C THR A 93 0.42 -14.61 37.61
N ARG A 94 0.65 -13.46 38.23
CA ARG A 94 1.86 -12.65 38.06
C ARG A 94 2.49 -12.29 39.39
N SER A 95 3.80 -12.40 39.45
CA SER A 95 4.63 -11.89 40.55
C SER A 95 5.59 -10.85 39.97
N PRO A 96 5.67 -9.64 40.55
CA PRO A 96 6.73 -8.69 40.19
C PRO A 96 8.09 -9.23 40.68
N SER A 97 9.18 -8.58 40.26
CA SER A 97 10.48 -8.83 40.87
C SER A 97 10.50 -8.35 42.33
N TRP A 98 11.11 -9.13 43.21
CA TRP A 98 11.13 -8.82 44.64
C TRP A 98 12.32 -9.44 45.36
N GLU A 99 12.65 -8.92 46.53
CA GLU A 99 13.75 -9.40 47.36
C GLU A 99 13.24 -10.42 48.38
N LYS A 100 13.63 -11.69 48.22
CA LYS A 100 13.29 -12.76 49.15
C LYS A 100 14.38 -12.92 50.21
N PRO A 101 14.04 -12.95 51.51
CA PRO A 101 14.99 -13.28 52.57
C PRO A 101 15.70 -14.61 52.29
N SER A 102 17.01 -14.61 52.41
CA SER A 102 17.85 -15.75 52.11
C SER A 102 19.09 -15.73 52.98
N ALA A 103 19.28 -16.79 53.77
CA ALA A 103 20.49 -17.00 54.56
C ALA A 103 21.76 -17.12 53.70
N ARG A 104 21.62 -17.37 52.39
CA ARG A 104 22.73 -17.48 51.42
C ARG A 104 22.99 -16.19 50.64
N GLY A 105 22.14 -15.17 50.77
CA GLY A 105 22.26 -13.91 50.04
C GLY A 105 23.30 -12.98 50.67
N LYS A 106 24.12 -12.30 49.84
CA LYS A 106 25.18 -11.39 50.32
C LYS A 106 24.69 -10.30 51.28
N ASN A 107 23.45 -9.82 51.09
CA ASN A 107 22.82 -8.80 51.95
C ASN A 107 21.66 -9.37 52.79
N GLY A 108 21.59 -10.71 52.96
CA GLY A 108 20.45 -11.37 53.60
C GLY A 108 19.23 -11.57 52.70
N PHE A 109 19.31 -11.17 51.42
CA PHE A 109 18.23 -11.29 50.43
C PHE A 109 18.73 -11.88 49.10
N THR A 110 17.82 -12.46 48.34
CA THR A 110 18.01 -12.92 46.96
C THR A 110 16.89 -12.38 46.08
N THR A 111 17.25 -11.70 45.00
CA THR A 111 16.30 -11.16 44.04
C THR A 111 15.59 -12.30 43.28
N GLN A 112 14.27 -12.35 43.40
CA GLN A 112 13.39 -13.15 42.55
C GLN A 112 13.01 -12.33 41.34
N GLN A 113 13.20 -12.89 40.15
CA GLN A 113 12.74 -12.28 38.91
C GLN A 113 11.22 -12.34 38.81
N ALA A 114 10.65 -11.44 37.99
CA ALA A 114 9.22 -11.45 37.73
C ALA A 114 8.81 -12.80 37.11
N LYS A 115 7.66 -13.32 37.55
CA LYS A 115 7.09 -14.60 37.07
C LYS A 115 5.70 -14.37 36.52
N THR A 116 5.34 -15.16 35.53
CA THR A 116 3.98 -15.20 34.97
C THR A 116 3.60 -16.66 34.79
N LEU A 117 2.32 -16.97 34.97
CA LEU A 117 1.74 -18.26 34.65
C LEU A 117 0.36 -18.01 34.07
N LEU A 118 0.15 -18.40 32.82
CA LEU A 118 -1.15 -18.37 32.16
C LEU A 118 -1.67 -19.79 32.04
N ARG A 119 -2.90 -20.00 32.51
CA ARG A 119 -3.62 -21.27 32.43
C ARG A 119 -4.96 -21.07 31.74
N GLU A 120 -5.42 -22.10 31.03
CA GLU A 120 -6.73 -22.16 30.39
C GLU A 120 -7.51 -23.36 30.92
N ARG A 121 -8.80 -23.20 31.15
CA ARG A 121 -9.67 -24.29 31.60
C ARG A 121 -10.23 -25.04 30.39
N ILE A 122 -9.73 -26.25 30.16
CA ILE A 122 -10.12 -27.12 29.04
C ILE A 122 -10.66 -28.44 29.61
N GLY A 123 -11.86 -28.84 29.21
CA GLY A 123 -12.48 -30.07 29.74
C GLY A 123 -12.69 -30.06 31.26
N GLY A 124 -12.83 -28.88 31.87
CA GLY A 124 -12.98 -28.71 33.32
C GLY A 124 -11.67 -28.61 34.12
N ALA A 125 -10.52 -28.92 33.51
CA ALA A 125 -9.20 -28.88 34.15
C ALA A 125 -8.36 -27.69 33.69
N TRP A 126 -7.50 -27.17 34.57
CA TRP A 126 -6.54 -26.13 34.24
C TRP A 126 -5.34 -26.70 33.49
N THR A 127 -5.09 -26.18 32.29
CA THR A 127 -3.95 -26.52 31.45
C THR A 127 -3.02 -25.32 31.33
N GLU A 128 -1.72 -25.51 31.54
CA GLU A 128 -0.73 -24.46 31.38
C GLU A 128 -0.58 -24.07 29.90
N LYS A 129 -0.58 -22.77 29.62
CA LYS A 129 -0.42 -22.20 28.27
C LYS A 129 0.95 -21.58 28.08
N SER A 130 1.38 -20.75 29.03
CA SER A 130 2.73 -20.16 29.02
C SER A 130 3.15 -19.69 30.41
N GLY A 131 4.43 -19.87 30.73
CA GLY A 131 5.11 -19.28 31.89
C GLY A 131 5.90 -18.01 31.55
N ARG A 132 5.92 -17.58 30.29
CA ARG A 132 6.69 -16.42 29.85
C ARG A 132 5.83 -15.17 29.79
N ASN A 133 6.40 -14.04 30.21
CA ASN A 133 5.67 -12.78 30.32
C ASN A 133 5.24 -12.23 28.94
N ASP A 134 6.12 -12.33 27.95
CA ASP A 134 5.89 -11.89 26.57
C ASP A 134 4.77 -12.69 25.89
N GLU A 135 4.84 -14.02 25.93
CA GLU A 135 3.84 -14.91 25.35
C GLU A 135 2.48 -14.77 26.03
N ALA A 136 2.45 -14.79 27.37
CA ALA A 136 1.20 -14.61 28.12
C ALA A 136 0.59 -13.23 27.86
N GLY A 137 1.40 -12.18 27.78
CA GLY A 137 0.94 -10.84 27.42
C GLY A 137 0.34 -10.76 26.02
N ALA A 138 0.97 -11.41 25.03
CA ALA A 138 0.48 -11.47 23.66
C ALA A 138 -0.85 -12.22 23.55
N GLU A 139 -0.97 -13.40 24.18
CA GLU A 139 -2.22 -14.19 24.19
C GLU A 139 -3.36 -13.41 24.86
N ILE A 140 -3.12 -12.79 26.03
CA ILE A 140 -4.13 -11.98 26.72
C ILE A 140 -4.55 -10.78 25.86
N THR A 141 -3.60 -10.09 25.24
CA THR A 141 -3.89 -8.92 24.39
C THR A 141 -4.71 -9.32 23.16
N ALA A 142 -4.37 -10.45 22.51
CA ALA A 142 -5.13 -10.99 21.39
C ALA A 142 -6.56 -11.40 21.80
N LEU A 143 -6.72 -11.99 22.98
CA LEU A 143 -8.03 -12.40 23.51
C LEU A 143 -8.93 -11.22 23.87
N LEU A 144 -8.36 -10.20 24.53
CA LEU A 144 -9.11 -9.03 24.97
C LEU A 144 -9.33 -8.02 23.83
N GLY A 145 -8.49 -8.05 22.80
CA GLY A 145 -8.55 -7.15 21.65
C GLY A 145 -8.19 -5.70 21.98
N MET A 146 -7.58 -5.46 23.14
CA MET A 146 -7.23 -4.12 23.61
C MET A 146 -5.96 -4.13 24.47
N ASP A 147 -5.17 -3.07 24.32
CA ASP A 147 -3.99 -2.82 25.16
C ASP A 147 -4.38 -2.28 26.56
N ARG A 148 -3.37 -2.10 27.43
CA ARG A 148 -3.60 -1.64 28.80
C ARG A 148 -4.23 -0.25 28.81
N GLU A 149 -3.70 0.69 28.05
CA GLU A 149 -4.20 2.06 27.95
C GLU A 149 -5.69 2.07 27.61
N GLN A 150 -6.10 1.28 26.62
CA GLN A 150 -7.49 1.13 26.20
C GLN A 150 -8.35 0.49 27.29
N PHE A 151 -7.88 -0.61 27.90
CA PHE A 151 -8.58 -1.26 29.00
C PHE A 151 -8.87 -0.30 30.16
N THR A 152 -7.87 0.52 30.52
CA THR A 152 -8.01 1.56 31.56
C THR A 152 -8.84 2.76 31.16
N ARG A 153 -9.23 2.92 29.89
CA ARG A 153 -10.14 3.99 29.46
C ARG A 153 -11.56 3.52 29.26
N VAL A 154 -11.75 2.22 29.00
CA VAL A 154 -13.01 1.64 28.54
C VAL A 154 -13.66 0.76 29.60
N VAL A 155 -12.87 -0.09 30.25
CA VAL A 155 -13.36 -1.09 31.21
C VAL A 155 -13.18 -0.59 32.64
N MET A 156 -12.01 -0.05 32.94
CA MET A 156 -11.65 0.41 34.27
C MET A 156 -11.55 1.92 34.26
N LEU A 157 -12.67 2.63 34.44
CA LEU A 157 -12.69 4.10 34.48
C LEU A 157 -12.00 4.62 35.76
N PRO A 158 -10.75 5.10 35.70
CA PRO A 158 -10.04 5.63 36.84
C PRO A 158 -10.68 6.95 37.25
N GLN A 159 -10.63 7.23 38.55
CA GLN A 159 -11.15 8.48 39.09
C GLN A 159 -10.45 9.69 38.44
N GLY A 160 -11.21 10.54 37.74
CA GLY A 160 -10.72 11.75 37.05
C GLY A 160 -10.47 11.60 35.55
N ASP A 161 -10.17 10.41 35.06
CA ASP A 161 -9.81 10.17 33.66
C ASP A 161 -11.03 10.07 32.72
N PHE A 162 -12.21 9.74 33.25
CA PHE A 162 -13.46 9.86 32.46
C PHE A 162 -13.73 11.31 32.04
N ALA A 163 -13.45 12.28 32.92
CA ALA A 163 -13.54 13.70 32.58
C ALA A 163 -12.45 14.11 31.58
N ALA A 164 -11.27 13.48 31.61
CA ALA A 164 -10.25 13.68 30.58
C ALA A 164 -10.71 13.17 29.21
N PHE A 165 -11.39 12.01 29.14
CA PHE A 165 -12.01 11.50 27.90
C PHE A 165 -13.10 12.44 27.36
N LEU A 166 -14.00 12.95 28.21
CA LEU A 166 -15.03 13.91 27.77
C LEU A 166 -14.43 15.24 27.29
N ARG A 167 -13.26 15.63 27.83
CA ARG A 167 -12.53 16.86 27.45
C ARG A 167 -11.45 16.65 26.39
N SER A 168 -11.23 15.41 25.93
CA SER A 168 -10.19 15.12 24.93
C SER A 168 -10.53 15.77 23.59
N LYS A 169 -9.51 16.00 22.75
CA LYS A 169 -9.74 16.49 21.39
C LYS A 169 -10.51 15.44 20.58
N ALA A 170 -11.19 15.89 19.53
CA ALA A 170 -11.96 15.01 18.65
C ALA A 170 -11.08 13.89 18.06
N THR A 171 -9.82 14.19 17.71
CA THR A 171 -8.85 13.22 17.18
C THR A 171 -8.53 12.12 18.20
N ASP A 172 -8.21 12.48 19.44
CA ASP A 172 -7.88 11.49 20.50
C ASP A 172 -9.07 10.56 20.80
N ARG A 173 -10.29 11.11 20.70
CA ARG A 173 -11.52 10.35 20.88
C ARG A 173 -11.77 9.41 19.70
N LEU A 174 -11.56 9.88 18.47
CA LEU A 174 -11.71 9.10 17.26
C LEU A 174 -10.79 7.88 17.29
N GLU A 175 -9.50 8.07 17.59
CA GLU A 175 -8.53 6.96 17.65
C GLU A 175 -8.96 5.90 18.67
N LEU A 176 -9.42 6.32 19.85
CA LEU A 176 -9.89 5.38 20.88
C LEU A 176 -11.12 4.61 20.43
N LEU A 177 -12.12 5.29 19.86
CA LEU A 177 -13.35 4.65 19.39
C LEU A 177 -13.08 3.70 18.21
N GLN A 178 -12.19 4.09 17.29
CA GLN A 178 -11.80 3.22 16.19
C GLN A 178 -11.19 1.92 16.67
N LYS A 179 -10.30 1.98 17.69
CA LYS A 179 -9.70 0.77 18.27
C LYS A 179 -10.72 -0.06 19.04
N LEU A 180 -11.61 0.58 19.79
CA LEU A 180 -12.66 -0.10 20.55
C LEU A 180 -13.66 -0.85 19.66
N PHE A 181 -14.04 -0.26 18.54
CA PHE A 181 -14.97 -0.88 17.58
C PHE A 181 -14.28 -1.69 16.48
N GLY A 182 -12.95 -1.79 16.50
CA GLY A 182 -12.19 -2.54 15.50
C GLY A 182 -12.31 -1.96 14.09
N THR A 183 -12.49 -0.63 13.96
CA THR A 183 -12.74 0.02 12.66
C THR A 183 -11.46 0.43 11.93
N GLN A 184 -10.27 0.11 12.45
CA GLN A 184 -8.99 0.42 11.80
C GLN A 184 -8.88 -0.22 10.41
N ARG A 185 -9.56 -1.36 10.21
CA ARG A 185 -9.66 -2.02 8.90
C ARG A 185 -10.30 -1.13 7.82
N PHE A 186 -11.23 -0.25 8.21
CA PHE A 186 -11.90 0.65 7.27
C PHE A 186 -11.03 1.83 6.91
N GLU A 187 -10.25 2.34 7.87
CA GLU A 187 -9.24 3.38 7.59
C GLU A 187 -8.13 2.84 6.67
N ALA A 188 -7.66 1.61 6.90
CA ALA A 188 -6.70 0.97 6.00
C ALA A 188 -7.25 0.84 4.57
N LEU A 189 -8.53 0.45 4.42
CA LEU A 189 -9.20 0.40 3.13
C LEU A 189 -9.32 1.79 2.49
N GLU A 190 -9.67 2.82 3.26
CA GLU A 190 -9.75 4.20 2.77
C GLU A 190 -8.40 4.70 2.25
N GLN A 191 -7.31 4.42 2.98
CA GLN A 191 -5.96 4.78 2.57
C GLN A 191 -5.55 4.07 1.28
N GLU A 192 -5.86 2.78 1.14
CA GLU A 192 -5.59 2.01 -0.08
C GLU A 192 -6.37 2.57 -1.28
N LEU A 193 -7.67 2.83 -1.11
CA LEU A 193 -8.51 3.40 -2.17
C LEU A 193 -8.05 4.81 -2.57
N SER A 194 -7.63 5.63 -1.61
CA SER A 194 -7.05 6.94 -1.85
C SER A 194 -5.77 6.85 -2.69
N ALA A 195 -4.87 5.92 -2.36
CA ALA A 195 -3.64 5.68 -3.11
C ALA A 195 -3.93 5.23 -4.56
N LEU A 196 -4.87 4.29 -4.74
CA LEU A 196 -5.30 3.84 -6.06
C LEU A 196 -5.93 4.98 -6.87
N SER A 197 -6.79 5.80 -6.26
CA SER A 197 -7.39 6.96 -6.90
C SER A 197 -6.33 7.97 -7.33
N GLN A 198 -5.31 8.22 -6.50
CA GLN A 198 -4.25 9.16 -6.82
C GLN A 198 -3.37 8.64 -7.97
N ALA A 199 -3.03 7.35 -7.98
CA ALA A 199 -2.29 6.72 -9.07
C ALA A 199 -3.04 6.83 -10.40
N ALA A 200 -4.33 6.48 -10.42
CA ALA A 200 -5.15 6.57 -11.63
C ALA A 200 -5.26 8.01 -12.16
N ARG A 201 -5.39 9.01 -11.27
CA ARG A 201 -5.39 10.43 -11.68
C ARG A 201 -4.05 10.86 -12.30
N ASN A 202 -2.94 10.41 -11.72
CA ASN A 202 -1.62 10.70 -12.26
C ASN A 202 -1.42 10.07 -13.65
N ASP A 203 -1.90 8.84 -13.85
CA ASP A 203 -1.84 8.16 -15.15
C ASP A 203 -2.67 8.85 -16.21
N VAL A 204 -3.91 9.24 -15.89
CA VAL A 204 -4.77 10.01 -16.80
C VAL A 204 -4.11 11.35 -17.15
N SER A 205 -3.56 12.05 -16.17
CA SER A 205 -2.85 13.32 -16.41
C SER A 205 -1.64 13.13 -17.32
N ARG A 206 -0.88 12.05 -17.14
CA ARG A 206 0.30 11.73 -17.96
C ARG A 206 -0.11 11.40 -19.40
N LEU A 207 -1.10 10.53 -19.57
CA LEU A 207 -1.60 10.12 -20.89
C LEU A 207 -2.22 11.29 -21.66
N ASN A 208 -2.95 12.18 -20.98
CA ASN A 208 -3.46 13.40 -21.61
C ASN A 208 -2.33 14.32 -22.07
N ALA A 209 -1.29 14.52 -21.24
CA ALA A 209 -0.12 15.32 -21.65
C ALA A 209 0.62 14.71 -22.86
N GLU A 210 0.69 13.38 -22.92
CA GLU A 210 1.26 12.65 -24.07
C GLU A 210 0.40 12.80 -25.33
N LEU A 211 -0.92 12.68 -25.20
CA LEU A 211 -1.87 12.91 -26.30
C LEU A 211 -1.78 14.34 -26.85
N GLU A 212 -1.71 15.35 -25.99
CA GLU A 212 -1.54 16.76 -26.40
C GLU A 212 -0.26 16.95 -27.21
N LEU A 213 0.86 16.38 -26.77
CA LEU A 213 2.13 16.45 -27.48
C LEU A 213 2.06 15.77 -28.86
N LEU A 214 1.43 14.58 -28.93
CA LEU A 214 1.25 13.85 -30.17
C LEU A 214 0.30 14.59 -31.13
N SER A 215 -0.77 15.19 -30.62
CA SER A 215 -1.70 15.99 -31.41
C SER A 215 -1.01 17.21 -32.00
N ALA A 216 -0.26 17.97 -31.19
CA ALA A 216 0.50 19.13 -31.65
C ALA A 216 1.53 18.75 -32.74
N ARG A 217 2.18 17.58 -32.59
CA ARG A 217 3.11 17.07 -33.59
C ARG A 217 2.41 16.68 -34.89
N ALA A 218 1.27 16.00 -34.81
CA ALA A 218 0.48 15.62 -35.98
C ALA A 218 -0.02 16.86 -36.74
N GLU A 219 -0.45 17.92 -36.04
CA GLU A 219 -0.84 19.19 -36.65
C GLU A 219 0.34 19.89 -37.34
N ALA A 220 1.52 19.90 -36.72
CA ALA A 220 2.73 20.47 -37.31
C ALA A 220 3.17 19.72 -38.58
N ASP A 221 3.08 18.38 -38.60
CA ASP A 221 3.41 17.55 -39.76
C ASP A 221 2.36 17.65 -40.88
N ALA A 222 1.09 17.90 -40.54
CA ALA A 222 -0.01 18.07 -41.50
C ALA A 222 0.00 19.45 -42.19
N SER A 223 0.49 20.51 -41.52
CA SER A 223 0.47 21.89 -42.03
C SER A 223 1.15 22.07 -43.41
N PRO A 224 2.34 21.51 -43.69
CA PRO A 224 2.98 21.58 -45.01
C PRO A 224 2.25 20.82 -46.12
N LEU A 225 1.41 19.84 -45.77
CA LEU A 225 0.70 18.99 -46.72
C LEU A 225 -0.56 19.65 -47.28
N ALA A 226 -0.95 20.83 -46.78
CA ALA A 226 -2.14 21.56 -47.19
C ALA A 226 -3.41 20.67 -47.23
N LEU A 227 -3.50 19.70 -46.31
CA LEU A 227 -4.68 18.89 -46.10
C LEU A 227 -5.83 19.86 -45.77
N GLY A 228 -6.76 20.01 -46.72
CA GLY A 228 -7.83 20.98 -46.61
C GLY A 228 -8.67 20.74 -45.36
N ASP A 229 -8.98 21.81 -44.64
CA ASP A 229 -9.89 21.84 -43.48
C ASP A 229 -11.36 21.52 -43.86
N SER A 230 -11.58 21.01 -45.06
CA SER A 230 -12.89 20.73 -45.63
C SER A 230 -13.44 19.41 -45.08
N GLY A 231 -14.00 19.47 -43.87
CA GLY A 231 -14.97 18.46 -43.42
C GLY A 231 -14.83 17.94 -41.99
N VAL A 232 -13.96 18.52 -41.17
CA VAL A 232 -13.94 18.20 -39.74
C VAL A 232 -14.73 19.29 -39.02
N ASP A 233 -16.03 19.10 -38.86
CA ASP A 233 -16.78 19.81 -37.81
C ASP A 233 -15.96 19.67 -36.53
N GLY A 234 -15.49 20.78 -35.96
CA GLY A 234 -14.54 20.86 -34.85
C GLY A 234 -15.03 20.27 -33.51
N GLN A 235 -15.98 19.33 -33.55
CA GLN A 235 -16.57 18.62 -32.42
C GLN A 235 -16.47 17.08 -32.53
N ALA A 236 -15.80 16.52 -33.54
CA ALA A 236 -15.61 15.07 -33.61
C ALA A 236 -14.68 14.58 -32.48
N ASP A 237 -15.16 13.64 -31.66
CA ASP A 237 -14.39 12.81 -30.72
C ASP A 237 -13.01 12.44 -31.32
N PRO A 238 -11.91 12.50 -30.55
CA PRO A 238 -10.57 12.09 -30.99
C PRO A 238 -10.53 10.82 -31.84
N ALA A 239 -11.36 9.81 -31.55
CA ALA A 239 -11.44 8.59 -32.36
C ALA A 239 -11.93 8.86 -33.81
N GLY A 240 -12.92 9.73 -33.98
CA GLY A 240 -13.43 10.13 -35.29
C GLY A 240 -12.40 10.92 -36.10
N ARG A 241 -11.62 11.79 -35.44
CA ARG A 241 -10.56 12.56 -36.09
C ARG A 241 -9.40 11.67 -36.56
N ILE A 242 -9.02 10.67 -35.76
CA ILE A 242 -8.01 9.65 -36.15
C ILE A 242 -8.48 8.85 -37.38
N ALA A 243 -9.73 8.40 -37.38
CA ALA A 243 -10.28 7.64 -38.51
C ALA A 243 -10.30 8.47 -39.81
N TRP A 244 -10.64 9.75 -39.72
CA TRP A 244 -10.58 10.65 -40.87
C TRP A 244 -9.15 10.85 -41.39
N LEU A 245 -8.18 11.10 -40.51
CA LEU A 245 -6.77 11.26 -40.89
C LEU A 245 -6.22 10.00 -41.59
N GLN A 246 -6.58 8.81 -41.10
CA GLN A 246 -6.20 7.55 -41.75
C GLN A 246 -6.77 7.44 -43.16
N ALA A 247 -8.08 7.71 -43.33
CA ALA A 247 -8.73 7.66 -44.62
C ALA A 247 -8.19 8.70 -45.63
N GLU A 248 -7.83 9.89 -45.15
CA GLU A 248 -7.21 10.95 -45.98
C GLU A 248 -5.78 10.58 -46.40
N ALA A 249 -4.98 10.03 -45.48
CA ALA A 249 -3.64 9.54 -45.77
C ALA A 249 -3.66 8.39 -46.79
N GLU A 250 -4.61 7.46 -46.68
CA GLU A 250 -4.81 6.38 -47.66
C GLU A 250 -5.17 6.93 -49.05
N ARG A 251 -6.11 7.89 -49.12
CA ARG A 251 -6.49 8.54 -50.38
C ARG A 251 -5.30 9.24 -51.04
N ASN A 252 -4.58 10.07 -50.30
CA ASN A 252 -3.41 10.78 -50.83
C ASN A 252 -2.30 9.83 -51.28
N THR A 253 -2.08 8.74 -50.54
CA THR A 253 -1.09 7.72 -50.91
C THR A 253 -1.48 7.03 -52.22
N ALA A 254 -2.77 6.73 -52.41
CA ALA A 254 -3.27 6.15 -53.66
C ALA A 254 -3.14 7.11 -54.85
N GLU A 255 -3.46 8.39 -54.66
CA GLU A 255 -3.31 9.43 -55.70
C GLU A 255 -1.85 9.62 -56.10
N LEU A 256 -0.94 9.76 -55.13
CA LEU A 256 0.50 9.89 -55.39
C LEU A 256 1.07 8.66 -56.08
N SER A 257 0.64 7.45 -55.69
CA SER A 257 1.07 6.21 -56.33
C SER A 257 0.60 6.14 -57.79
N SER A 258 -0.66 6.49 -58.05
CA SER A 258 -1.22 6.57 -59.41
C SER A 258 -0.46 7.59 -60.27
N ALA A 259 -0.20 8.78 -59.74
CA ALA A 259 0.56 9.82 -60.42
C ALA A 259 2.01 9.38 -60.72
N ALA A 260 2.67 8.68 -59.79
CA ALA A 260 4.01 8.13 -59.99
C ALA A 260 4.05 7.07 -61.11
N VAL A 261 3.05 6.18 -61.17
CA VAL A 261 2.92 5.18 -62.25
C VAL A 261 2.69 5.87 -63.60
N ALA A 262 1.82 6.87 -63.66
CA ALA A 262 1.57 7.64 -64.87
C ALA A 262 2.83 8.38 -65.36
N ALA A 263 3.58 9.01 -64.45
CA ALA A 263 4.83 9.67 -64.76
C ALA A 263 5.91 8.69 -65.26
N ALA A 264 6.02 7.50 -64.65
CA ALA A 264 6.92 6.45 -65.10
C ALA A 264 6.57 5.95 -66.50
N ALA A 265 5.29 5.74 -66.80
CA ALA A 265 4.82 5.35 -68.13
C ALA A 265 5.11 6.43 -69.18
N ALA A 266 4.85 7.70 -68.86
CA ALA A 266 5.16 8.83 -69.72
C ALA A 266 6.67 8.95 -70.00
N ARG A 267 7.51 8.74 -68.99
CA ARG A 267 8.97 8.72 -69.13
C ARG A 267 9.41 7.61 -70.10
N THR A 268 8.91 6.39 -69.93
CA THR A 268 9.24 5.25 -70.81
C THR A 268 8.85 5.53 -72.26
N LEU A 269 7.65 6.09 -72.49
CA LEU A 269 7.19 6.51 -73.82
C LEU A 269 8.10 7.59 -74.42
N ALA A 270 8.49 8.60 -73.64
CA ALA A 270 9.38 9.66 -74.08
C ALA A 270 10.78 9.14 -74.45
N THR A 271 11.35 8.25 -73.62
CA THR A 271 12.63 7.58 -73.89
C THR A 271 12.56 6.74 -75.17
N GLY A 272 11.51 5.94 -75.35
CA GLY A 272 11.32 5.16 -76.59
C GLY A 272 11.21 6.04 -77.84
N ARG A 273 10.46 7.15 -77.76
CA ARG A 273 10.40 8.15 -78.86
C ARG A 273 11.78 8.73 -79.17
N PHE A 274 12.54 9.10 -78.15
CA PHE A 274 13.90 9.62 -78.31
C PHE A 274 14.82 8.61 -79.00
N GLU A 275 14.83 7.35 -78.55
CA GLU A 275 15.63 6.27 -79.14
C GLU A 275 15.27 6.03 -80.61
N THR A 276 13.97 6.01 -80.95
CA THR A 276 13.53 5.85 -82.34
C THR A 276 14.00 6.99 -83.25
N GLU A 277 14.00 8.23 -82.77
CA GLU A 277 14.50 9.39 -83.52
C GLU A 277 16.03 9.39 -83.64
N VAL A 278 16.77 8.98 -82.60
CA VAL A 278 18.22 8.78 -82.67
C VAL A 278 18.56 7.73 -83.74
N ALA A 279 17.90 6.57 -83.71
CA ALA A 279 18.09 5.52 -84.71
C ALA A 279 17.75 5.99 -86.14
N ARG A 280 16.71 6.84 -86.29
CA ARG A 280 16.35 7.44 -87.58
C ARG A 280 17.43 8.40 -88.09
N ARG A 281 17.99 9.25 -87.22
CA ARG A 281 19.11 10.15 -87.55
C ARG A 281 20.36 9.37 -87.94
N GLU A 282 20.70 8.31 -87.24
CA GLU A 282 21.83 7.44 -87.59
C GLU A 282 21.66 6.76 -88.95
N ARG A 283 20.47 6.21 -89.24
CA ARG A 283 20.16 5.63 -90.56
C ARG A 283 20.33 6.66 -91.68
N ARG A 284 19.83 7.89 -91.49
CA ARG A 284 20.01 8.99 -92.46
C ARG A 284 21.49 9.35 -92.65
N ARG A 285 22.27 9.40 -91.57
CA ARG A 285 23.72 9.67 -91.64
C ARG A 285 24.46 8.58 -92.41
N ARG A 286 24.15 7.30 -92.17
CA ARG A 286 24.74 6.16 -92.90
C ARG A 286 24.39 6.20 -94.39
N LEU A 287 23.13 6.51 -94.73
CA LEU A 287 22.70 6.64 -96.13
C LEU A 287 23.45 7.79 -96.84
N ALA A 288 23.55 8.96 -96.21
CA ALA A 288 24.28 10.10 -96.77
C ALA A 288 25.76 9.78 -96.99
N ALA A 289 26.41 9.09 -96.03
CA ALA A 289 27.79 8.65 -96.18
C ALA A 289 27.97 7.63 -97.33
N ALA A 290 27.02 6.71 -97.51
CA ALA A 290 27.03 5.76 -98.62
C ALA A 290 26.83 6.45 -99.98
N GLN A 291 25.92 7.42 -100.06
CA GLN A 291 25.72 8.23 -101.27
C GLN A 291 26.95 9.05 -101.64
N ALA A 292 27.62 9.66 -100.64
CA ALA A 292 28.87 10.38 -100.87
C ALA A 292 29.99 9.45 -101.39
N ARG A 293 30.11 8.23 -100.84
CA ARG A 293 31.05 7.22 -101.36
C ARG A 293 30.74 6.81 -102.79
N LYS A 294 29.46 6.59 -103.12
CA LYS A 294 29.02 6.28 -104.48
C LYS A 294 29.40 7.41 -105.45
N ALA A 295 29.07 8.66 -105.11
CA ALA A 295 29.40 9.83 -105.94
C ALA A 295 30.92 9.99 -106.13
N ALA A 296 31.71 9.80 -105.08
CA ALA A 296 33.17 9.84 -105.17
C ALA A 296 33.73 8.74 -106.07
N ALA A 297 33.14 7.53 -106.03
CA ALA A 297 33.52 6.44 -106.92
C ALA A 297 33.17 6.75 -108.38
N GLU A 298 31.95 7.26 -108.64
CA GLU A 298 31.50 7.68 -109.98
C GLU A 298 32.39 8.79 -110.57
N MET A 299 32.83 9.75 -109.76
CA MET A 299 33.76 10.81 -110.18
C MET A 299 35.18 10.31 -110.46
N ALA A 300 35.60 9.18 -109.88
CA ALA A 300 36.92 8.59 -110.09
C ALA A 300 37.00 7.69 -111.35
N VAL A 301 35.85 7.29 -111.92
CA VAL A 301 35.78 6.45 -113.13
C VAL A 301 36.53 7.07 -114.32
N PRO A 302 36.35 8.36 -114.69
CA PRO A 302 37.04 8.95 -115.84
C PRO A 302 38.57 9.01 -115.65
N THR A 303 39.02 9.20 -114.40
CA THR A 303 40.44 9.30 -114.05
C THR A 303 41.15 7.95 -114.11
N LEU A 304 40.44 6.86 -113.79
CA LEU A 304 40.94 5.49 -113.90
C LEU A 304 40.93 5.00 -115.35
N GLU A 305 39.94 5.39 -116.16
CA GLU A 305 39.93 5.14 -117.61
C GLU A 305 41.07 5.85 -118.35
N LEU A 306 41.49 7.04 -117.90
CA LEU A 306 42.66 7.77 -118.39
C LEU A 306 44.01 7.18 -117.94
N GLN A 307 44.06 6.42 -116.84
CA GLN A 307 45.27 5.74 -116.36
C GLN A 307 45.44 4.32 -116.93
N ALA A 308 44.38 3.77 -117.52
CA ALA A 308 44.36 2.43 -118.14
C ALA A 308 44.53 2.45 -119.68
N ALA A 309 44.58 3.64 -120.30
CA ALA A 309 44.88 3.87 -121.72
C ALA A 309 46.33 4.33 -121.91
#